data_AF-A0A532EBC8-F1
#
_entry.id   AF-A0A532EBC8-F1
#
_cell.length_a   1.000
_cell.length_b   1.000
_cell.length_c   1.000
_cell.angle_alpha   90.00
_cell.angle_beta   90.00
_cell.angle_gamma   90.00
#
_symmetry.space_group_name_H-M   'P 1'
#
loop_
_entity.id
_entity.type
_entity.pdbx_description
1 polymer ?
#
loop_
_entity_poly.entity_id
_entity_poly.type
_entity_poly.pdbx_seq_one_letter_code
_entity_poly.pdbx_strand_id
1 'polypeptide(L)'
;LADSRFAPLFAPNSRAEVAIMGSLGVRGNLRSISGKIDRLAVTPDKVSIVDYKTNRPAPATLAEVPQAYVLQLALYRALLQPLYPGREVSAALLFTEAPRLIELPAGAMDDALARLTGA
;
A
#
# COMPACT_ATOMS: atom_id res chain seq x y z
N LEU A 1 5.85 -3.16 -16.89
CA LEU A 1 5.76 -4.14 -15.78
C LEU A 1 7.10 -4.71 -15.31
N ALA A 2 8.24 -4.45 -15.97
CA ALA A 2 9.55 -5.00 -15.59
C ALA A 2 10.30 -4.19 -14.51
N ASP A 3 9.60 -3.63 -13.53
CA ASP A 3 10.24 -2.91 -12.44
C ASP A 3 10.77 -3.91 -11.40
N SER A 4 12.10 -4.03 -11.31
CA SER A 4 12.78 -4.99 -10.45
C SER A 4 12.45 -4.81 -8.97
N ARG A 5 12.06 -3.60 -8.56
CA ARG A 5 11.68 -3.29 -7.17
C ARG A 5 10.43 -4.05 -6.72
N PHE A 6 9.60 -4.50 -7.66
CA PHE A 6 8.37 -5.24 -7.39
C PHE A 6 8.43 -6.69 -7.87
N ALA A 7 9.57 -7.16 -8.38
CA ALA A 7 9.75 -8.55 -8.79
C ALA A 7 9.34 -9.58 -7.70
N PRO A 8 9.60 -9.36 -6.39
CA PRO A 8 9.16 -10.28 -5.34
C PRO A 8 7.64 -10.45 -5.23
N LEU A 9 6.82 -9.50 -5.71
CA LEU A 9 5.36 -9.61 -5.71
C LEU A 9 4.80 -10.55 -6.78
N PHE A 10 5.62 -10.90 -7.76
CA PHE A 10 5.29 -11.87 -8.79
C PHE A 10 5.98 -13.21 -8.55
N ALA A 11 6.75 -13.34 -7.47
CA ALA A 11 7.39 -14.58 -7.08
C ALA A 11 6.41 -15.55 -6.39
N PRO A 12 6.67 -16.87 -6.43
CA PRO A 12 5.77 -17.88 -5.86
C PRO A 12 5.53 -17.76 -4.34
N ASN A 13 6.46 -17.13 -3.62
CA ASN A 13 6.37 -16.88 -2.18
C ASN A 13 5.56 -15.62 -1.82
N SER A 14 5.07 -14.87 -2.82
CA SER A 14 4.12 -13.79 -2.57
C SER A 14 2.76 -14.37 -2.16
N ARG A 15 2.11 -13.71 -1.20
CA ARG A 15 0.78 -14.08 -0.72
C ARG A 15 -0.26 -13.22 -1.42
N ALA A 16 -1.28 -13.86 -1.97
CA ALA A 16 -2.44 -13.16 -2.52
C ALA A 16 -3.52 -13.00 -1.44
N GLU A 17 -4.37 -11.99 -1.58
CA GLU A 17 -5.64 -11.88 -0.84
C GLU A 17 -5.48 -11.91 0.68
N VAL A 18 -4.49 -11.18 1.20
CA VAL A 18 -4.14 -11.21 2.62
C VAL A 18 -5.07 -10.31 3.42
N ALA A 19 -5.88 -10.89 4.30
CA ALA A 19 -6.69 -10.13 5.24
C ALA A 19 -5.80 -9.33 6.22
N ILE A 20 -6.18 -8.08 6.49
CA ILE A 20 -5.49 -7.22 7.44
C ILE A 20 -6.50 -6.51 8.33
N MET A 21 -6.24 -6.52 9.63
CA MET A 21 -7.06 -5.84 10.63
C MET A 21 -6.17 -5.28 11.73
N GLY A 22 -6.60 -4.15 12.30
CA GLY A 22 -5.94 -3.55 13.44
C GLY A 22 -6.63 -2.27 13.86
N SER A 23 -5.94 -1.43 14.61
CA SER A 23 -6.49 -0.15 15.04
C SER A 23 -5.43 0.93 14.98
N LEU A 24 -5.84 2.13 14.59
CA LEU A 24 -4.97 3.30 14.49
C LEU A 24 -5.61 4.47 15.23
N GLY A 25 -4.77 5.29 15.88
CA GLY A 25 -5.21 6.53 16.50
C GLY A 25 -5.57 7.55 15.44
N VAL A 26 -6.81 8.03 15.43
CA VAL A 26 -7.32 9.05 14.51
C VAL A 26 -7.98 10.14 15.34
N ARG A 27 -7.40 11.35 15.37
CA ARG A 27 -7.89 12.50 16.14
C ARG A 27 -8.18 12.15 17.60
N GLY A 28 -7.19 11.54 18.25
CA GLY A 28 -7.27 11.12 19.66
C GLY A 28 -8.17 9.90 19.95
N ASN A 29 -8.80 9.29 18.93
CA ASN A 29 -9.66 8.13 19.11
C ASN A 29 -9.07 6.92 18.39
N LEU A 30 -9.08 5.76 19.04
CA LEU A 30 -8.68 4.52 18.39
C LEU A 30 -9.77 4.06 17.42
N ARG A 31 -9.43 3.90 16.13
CA ARG A 31 -10.35 3.44 15.09
C ARG A 31 -9.90 2.10 14.55
N SER A 32 -10.84 1.16 14.48
CA SER A 32 -10.63 -0.13 13.85
C SER A 32 -10.53 0.03 12.33
N ILE A 33 -9.51 -0.58 11.77
CA ILE A 33 -9.28 -0.66 10.33
C ILE A 33 -9.32 -2.14 9.94
N SER A 34 -10.10 -2.47 8.93
CA SER A 34 -10.12 -3.79 8.33
C SER A 34 -10.03 -3.67 6.81
N GLY A 35 -9.39 -4.65 6.18
CA GLY A 35 -9.19 -4.64 4.75
C GLY A 35 -8.57 -5.92 4.25
N LYS A 36 -8.22 -5.90 2.97
CA LYS A 36 -7.59 -7.01 2.28
C LYS A 36 -6.56 -6.45 1.34
N ILE A 37 -5.35 -6.99 1.41
CA ILE A 37 -4.24 -6.68 0.53
C ILE A 37 -4.27 -7.69 -0.62
N ASP A 38 -4.36 -7.22 -1.86
CA ASP A 38 -4.41 -8.12 -3.01
C ASP A 38 -3.11 -8.92 -3.15
N ARG A 39 -1.95 -8.28 -2.92
CA ARG A 39 -0.65 -8.95 -2.95
C ARG A 39 0.31 -8.43 -1.89
N LEU A 40 0.91 -9.35 -1.13
CA LEU A 40 1.92 -9.08 -0.11
C LEU A 40 3.15 -9.96 -0.34
N ALA A 41 4.30 -9.34 -0.59
CA ALA A 41 5.59 -10.01 -0.62
C ALA A 41 6.40 -9.65 0.62
N VAL A 42 7.03 -10.64 1.23
CA VAL A 42 7.89 -10.44 2.40
C VAL A 42 9.26 -11.04 2.09
N THR A 43 10.28 -10.20 2.21
CA THR A 43 11.69 -10.55 2.06
C THR A 43 12.40 -10.27 3.39
N PRO A 44 13.69 -10.67 3.55
CA PRO A 44 14.45 -10.34 4.77
C PRO A 44 14.48 -8.85 5.09
N ASP A 45 14.55 -7.98 4.07
CA ASP A 45 14.78 -6.53 4.26
C ASP A 45 13.52 -5.68 4.01
N LYS A 46 12.54 -6.23 3.27
CA LYS A 46 11.41 -5.45 2.74
C LYS A 46 10.09 -6.22 2.73
N VAL A 47 9.01 -5.50 3.03
CA VAL A 47 7.62 -5.89 2.85
C VAL A 47 7.03 -5.03 1.74
N SER A 48 6.49 -5.67 0.70
CA SER A 48 5.91 -4.96 -0.45
C SER A 48 4.44 -5.29 -0.58
N ILE A 49 3.63 -4.25 -0.77
CA ILE A 49 2.17 -4.32 -0.94
C ILE A 49 1.85 -3.90 -2.39
N VAL A 50 0.99 -4.66 -3.07
CA VAL A 50 0.35 -4.20 -4.31
C VAL A 50 -1.15 -4.38 -4.20
N ASP A 51 -1.87 -3.38 -4.71
CA ASP A 51 -3.32 -3.38 -4.88
C ASP A 51 -3.66 -3.10 -6.35
N TYR A 52 -4.57 -3.89 -6.91
CA TYR A 52 -4.92 -3.85 -8.33
C TYR A 52 -6.11 -2.93 -8.55
N LYS A 53 -5.99 -2.06 -9.55
CA LYS A 53 -7.01 -1.07 -9.89
C LYS A 53 -7.44 -1.20 -11.34
N THR A 54 -8.75 -1.09 -11.58
CA THR A 54 -9.39 -1.25 -12.90
C THR A 54 -9.93 0.07 -13.47
N ASN A 55 -9.52 1.21 -12.90
CA ASN A 55 -9.97 2.54 -13.31
C ASN A 55 -9.85 2.77 -14.82
N ARG A 56 -10.80 3.53 -15.38
CA ARG A 56 -10.83 3.95 -16.79
C ARG A 56 -11.21 5.44 -16.87
N PRO A 57 -10.33 6.33 -17.37
CA PRO A 57 -8.93 6.05 -17.70
C PRO A 57 -8.10 5.74 -16.45
N ALA A 58 -7.08 4.90 -16.59
CA ALA A 58 -6.07 4.72 -15.55
C ALA A 58 -5.21 6.00 -15.40
N PRO A 59 -4.89 6.42 -14.16
CA PRO A 59 -3.92 7.49 -13.90
C PRO A 59 -2.59 7.22 -14.60
N ALA A 60 -2.02 8.23 -15.23
CA ALA A 60 -0.70 8.13 -15.86
C ALA A 60 0.44 8.41 -14.86
N THR A 61 0.16 9.23 -13.85
CA THR A 61 1.13 9.74 -12.88
C THR A 61 0.62 9.62 -11.44
N LEU A 62 1.53 9.71 -10.46
CA LEU A 62 1.16 9.73 -9.04
C LEU A 62 0.21 10.90 -8.69
N ALA A 63 0.36 12.05 -9.35
CA ALA A 63 -0.47 13.23 -9.09
C ALA A 63 -1.96 13.02 -9.47
N GLU A 64 -2.22 12.11 -10.41
CA GLU A 64 -3.56 11.74 -10.87
C GLU A 64 -4.18 10.61 -10.03
N VAL A 65 -3.41 9.97 -9.14
CA VAL A 65 -3.92 8.88 -8.29
C VAL A 65 -4.95 9.43 -7.31
N PRO A 66 -6.16 8.82 -7.22
CA PRO A 66 -7.14 9.19 -6.20
C PRO A 66 -6.56 9.10 -4.79
N GLN A 67 -6.69 10.18 -4.01
CA GLN A 67 -6.15 10.26 -2.64
C GLN A 67 -6.67 9.14 -1.72
N ALA A 68 -7.87 8.63 -1.99
CA ALA A 68 -8.43 7.48 -1.26
C ALA A 68 -7.56 6.21 -1.40
N TYR A 69 -6.96 5.98 -2.56
CA TYR A 69 -6.06 4.83 -2.77
C TYR A 69 -4.72 5.01 -2.05
N VAL A 70 -4.21 6.24 -2.03
CA VAL A 70 -3.01 6.57 -1.25
C VAL A 70 -3.27 6.34 0.24
N LEU A 71 -4.39 6.83 0.76
CA LEU A 71 -4.77 6.65 2.16
C LEU A 71 -4.97 5.17 2.50
N GLN A 72 -5.66 4.40 1.65
CA GLN A 72 -5.88 2.97 1.84
C GLN A 72 -4.54 2.22 2.03
N LEU A 73 -3.59 2.42 1.12
CA LEU A 73 -2.28 1.76 1.20
C LEU A 73 -1.44 2.30 2.36
N ALA A 74 -1.58 3.57 2.72
CA ALA A 74 -0.94 4.13 3.90
C ALA A 74 -1.44 3.47 5.20
N LEU A 75 -2.74 3.23 5.33
CA LEU A 75 -3.33 2.50 6.45
C LEU A 75 -2.79 1.07 6.52
N TYR A 76 -2.71 0.37 5.39
CA TYR A 76 -2.17 -1.00 5.36
C TYR A 76 -0.69 -1.03 5.74
N ARG A 77 0.10 -0.07 5.24
CA ARG A 77 1.50 0.11 5.61
C ARG A 77 1.65 0.33 7.11
N ALA A 78 0.87 1.24 7.70
CA ALA A 78 0.90 1.52 9.13
C ALA A 78 0.54 0.31 10.00
N LEU A 79 -0.41 -0.52 9.56
CA LEU A 79 -0.76 -1.76 10.26
C LEU A 79 0.31 -2.85 10.15
N LEU A 80 1.06 -2.90 9.04
CA LEU A 80 2.12 -3.89 8.83
C LEU A 80 3.44 -3.52 9.48
N GLN A 81 3.79 -2.23 9.57
CA GLN A 81 5.08 -1.77 10.12
C GLN A 81 5.41 -2.38 11.50
N PRO A 82 4.49 -2.40 12.49
CA PRO A 82 4.77 -3.02 13.80
C PRO A 82 5.02 -4.52 13.75
N LEU A 83 4.52 -5.22 12.72
CA LEU A 83 4.65 -6.67 12.56
C LEU A 83 6.00 -7.08 11.94
N TYR A 84 6.71 -6.15 11.31
CA TYR A 84 7.97 -6.40 10.61
C TYR A 84 9.05 -5.40 11.04
N PRO A 85 9.48 -5.42 12.32
CA PRO A 85 10.51 -4.51 12.80
C PRO A 85 11.80 -4.66 12.00
N GLY A 86 12.42 -3.53 11.65
CA GLY A 86 13.66 -3.48 10.87
C GLY A 86 13.48 -3.71 9.36
N ARG A 87 12.25 -3.84 8.86
CA ARG A 87 11.98 -3.98 7.41
C ARG A 87 11.30 -2.74 6.85
N GLU A 88 11.71 -2.34 5.65
CA GLU A 88 11.01 -1.31 4.91
C GLU A 88 9.64 -1.83 4.48
N VAL A 89 8.56 -1.07 4.67
CA VAL A 89 7.23 -1.40 4.13
C VAL A 89 6.89 -0.42 3.00
N SER A 90 6.83 -0.93 1.78
CA SER A 90 6.52 -0.16 0.55
C SER A 90 5.20 -0.57 -0.07
N ALA A 91 4.60 0.30 -0.87
CA ALA A 91 3.34 0.02 -1.55
C ALA A 91 3.29 0.58 -2.97
N ALA A 92 2.55 -0.10 -3.86
CA ALA A 92 2.26 0.39 -5.19
C ALA A 92 0.85 0.01 -5.64
N LEU A 93 0.33 0.77 -6.60
CA LEU A 93 -0.93 0.51 -7.29
C LEU A 93 -0.62 -0.05 -8.68
N LEU A 94 -1.24 -1.17 -9.02
CA LEU A 94 -1.16 -1.75 -10.36
C LEU A 94 -2.46 -1.53 -11.10
N PHE A 95 -2.46 -0.57 -12.03
CA PHE A 95 -3.58 -0.33 -12.93
C PHE A 95 -3.55 -1.34 -14.07
N THR A 96 -4.67 -2.02 -14.33
CA THR A 96 -4.73 -3.12 -15.29
C THR A 96 -5.23 -2.71 -16.68
N GLU A 97 -5.90 -1.56 -16.80
CA GLU A 97 -6.38 -1.03 -18.09
C GLU A 97 -5.21 -0.59 -18.98
N ALA A 98 -4.32 0.25 -18.47
CA ALA A 98 -2.97 0.41 -18.98
C ALA A 98 -2.05 -0.25 -17.94
N PRO A 99 -1.30 -1.33 -18.24
CA PRO A 99 -0.54 -2.14 -17.28
C PRO A 99 0.60 -1.35 -16.61
N ARG A 100 0.20 -0.45 -15.71
CA ARG A 100 1.00 0.62 -15.15
C ARG A 100 1.08 0.43 -13.66
N LEU A 101 2.32 0.40 -13.18
CA LEU A 101 2.62 0.35 -11.77
C LEU A 101 2.99 1.75 -11.31
N ILE A 102 2.26 2.26 -10.33
CA ILE A 102 2.54 3.54 -9.67
C ILE A 102 2.92 3.24 -8.24
N GLU A 103 4.20 3.39 -7.93
CA GLU A 103 4.69 3.33 -6.55
C GLU A 103 4.21 4.53 -5.75
N LEU A 104 3.88 4.29 -4.49
CA LEU A 104 3.55 5.34 -3.54
C LEU A 104 4.78 5.67 -2.69
N PRO A 105 5.35 6.89 -2.79
CA PRO A 105 6.43 7.31 -1.93
C PRO A 105 6.02 7.29 -0.46
N ALA A 106 6.95 6.98 0.44
CA ALA A 106 6.72 6.98 1.89
C ALA A 106 6.10 8.30 2.37
N GLY A 107 6.67 9.44 1.96
CA GLY A 107 6.15 10.76 2.32
C GLY A 107 4.69 10.99 1.90
N ALA A 108 4.29 10.55 0.70
CA ALA A 108 2.91 10.69 0.24
C ALA A 108 1.92 9.88 1.10
N MET A 109 2.34 8.70 1.56
CA MET A 109 1.55 7.87 2.48
C MET A 109 1.53 8.46 3.90
N ASP A 110 2.67 8.95 4.38
CA ASP A 110 2.79 9.59 5.69
C ASP A 110 1.90 10.84 5.76
N ASP A 111 1.92 11.68 4.72
CA ASP A 111 1.06 12.86 4.59
C ASP A 111 -0.43 12.51 4.56
N ALA A 112 -0.79 11.41 3.89
CA ALA A 112 -2.17 10.94 3.84
C ALA A 112 -2.67 10.50 5.24
N LEU A 113 -1.82 9.82 6.01
CA LEU A 113 -2.11 9.46 7.40
C LEU A 113 -2.19 10.69 8.30
N ALA A 114 -1.28 11.65 8.16
CA ALA A 114 -1.31 12.89 8.93
C ALA A 114 -2.64 13.65 8.73
N ARG A 115 -3.08 13.81 7.48
CA ARG A 115 -4.38 14.42 7.14
C ARG A 115 -5.57 13.70 7.78
N LEU A 116 -5.56 12.36 7.82
CA LEU A 116 -6.62 11.58 8.46
C LEU A 116 -6.60 11.76 9.99
N THR A 117 -5.42 11.66 10.59
CA THR A 117 -5.22 11.65 12.04
C THR A 117 -5.29 13.04 12.69
N GLY A 118 -5.16 14.11 11.89
CA GLY A 118 -5.17 15.49 12.36
C GLY A 118 -3.86 15.90 13.06
N ALA A 119 -2.76 15.22 12.73
CA ALA A 119 -1.41 15.51 13.20
C ALA A 119 -0.66 16.43 12.23
#